data_AF-A0A8J2M9I5-F1
#
_entry.id   AF-A0A8J2M9I5-F1
#
_cell.length_a   1.000
_cell.length_b   1.000
_cell.length_c   1.000
_cell.angle_alpha   90.00
_cell.angle_beta   90.00
_cell.angle_gamma   90.00
#
_symmetry.space_group_name_H-M   'P 1'
#
loop_
_entity.id
_entity.type
_entity.pdbx_description
1 polymer ?
#
loop_
_entity_poly.entity_id
_entity_poly.type
_entity_poly.pdbx_seq_one_letter_code
_entity_poly.pdbx_strand_id
1 'polypeptide(L)'
;MVVSLLQHSIRSTTFVKPLHLSRLRNRFYRMTSTNDPTALSAEDLGRLYHVSNEDIDTLYYRYMLPPKFRKQVETLNECVWLYRRPTFEATTCLKLVGVDIPNLRVVLWGRWGTGKSMTVFQTIYHVWKQGWTIFTIPNVITIMRDYDEVKPSTYREGRIDFPVLGHQILRRFRLMNTPNWEKLKECKAQKHYKWSKVEETKEGEPITNIVDIGLSAPSLSSDCVGGLLRELTYHCSAGRFPLLVTIDHANSLYGKTTMKDRNHKFVDPKYFTLIHHLRKLLRNEWTNGACLLVADKREVSDARDHLTVPLETPLELFGENIEKIEPFIPIETSLYSAEEMDTIYDYYLEKKWITSESGRTERAKKELKFLSGRNPYYYERICAFI
;
A
#
# COMPACT_ATOMS: atom_id res chain seq x y z
N MET A 1 0.15 80.34 -26.40
CA MET A 1 1.50 80.92 -26.45
C MET A 1 2.20 80.57 -25.16
N VAL A 2 3.33 79.86 -25.28
CA VAL A 2 4.53 79.76 -24.40
C VAL A 2 4.26 79.70 -22.88
N VAL A 3 4.70 78.66 -22.17
CA VAL A 3 5.98 78.57 -21.42
C VAL A 3 6.07 77.11 -20.92
N SER A 4 7.09 76.30 -21.25
CA SER A 4 8.38 76.13 -20.54
C SER A 4 8.19 75.67 -19.07
N LEU A 5 8.99 74.83 -18.39
CA LEU A 5 10.32 74.27 -18.54
C LEU A 5 10.40 73.07 -17.56
N LEU A 6 11.35 72.17 -17.82
CA LEU A 6 11.77 71.06 -16.97
C LEU A 6 12.11 71.47 -15.52
N GLN A 7 11.85 70.58 -14.55
CA GLN A 7 12.92 70.04 -13.68
C GLN A 7 12.45 68.89 -12.77
N HIS A 8 13.38 67.95 -12.58
CA HIS A 8 13.30 66.70 -11.85
C HIS A 8 12.82 66.81 -10.39
N SER A 9 11.99 65.85 -9.97
CA SER A 9 12.05 65.30 -8.62
C SER A 9 11.68 63.81 -8.64
N ILE A 10 12.68 62.98 -8.33
CA ILE A 10 12.54 61.56 -8.07
C ILE A 10 11.79 61.42 -6.75
N ARG A 11 10.58 60.85 -6.77
CA ARG A 11 9.93 60.30 -5.58
C ARG A 11 9.58 58.85 -5.80
N SER A 12 10.19 58.03 -4.96
CA SER A 12 10.04 56.60 -4.78
C SER A 12 8.57 56.16 -4.74
N THR A 13 8.16 55.35 -5.71
CA THR A 13 6.93 54.57 -5.65
C THR A 13 7.23 53.26 -4.91
N THR A 14 6.91 53.22 -3.62
CA THR A 14 6.77 51.97 -2.88
C THR A 14 5.58 51.19 -3.46
N PHE A 15 5.85 50.20 -4.30
CA PHE A 15 4.88 49.18 -4.68
C PHE A 15 4.55 48.34 -3.46
N VAL A 16 3.39 48.60 -2.85
CA VAL A 16 2.79 47.70 -1.86
C VAL A 16 2.36 46.44 -2.61
N LYS A 17 3.07 45.33 -2.39
CA LYS A 17 2.64 44.00 -2.84
C LYS A 17 1.26 43.70 -2.24
N PRO A 18 0.30 43.16 -3.00
CA PRO A 18 -0.96 42.71 -2.43
C PRO A 18 -0.65 41.58 -1.45
N LEU A 19 -0.93 41.82 -0.16
CA LEU A 19 -1.00 40.78 0.85
C LEU A 19 -1.97 39.71 0.33
N HIS A 20 -1.45 38.51 0.11
CA HIS A 20 -2.23 37.33 -0.19
C HIS A 20 -3.05 37.00 1.06
N LEU A 21 -4.18 37.67 1.23
CA LEU A 21 -5.21 37.31 2.20
C LEU A 21 -5.71 35.92 1.79
N SER A 22 -5.13 34.89 2.39
CA SER A 22 -5.71 33.56 2.40
C SER A 22 -7.13 33.72 2.95
N ARG A 23 -8.12 33.62 2.07
CA ARG A 23 -9.50 33.42 2.49
C ARG A 23 -9.49 32.19 3.40
N LEU A 24 -9.68 32.39 4.70
CA LEU A 24 -10.12 31.36 5.62
C LEU A 24 -11.49 30.88 5.10
N ARG A 25 -11.49 29.99 4.10
CA ARG A 25 -12.61 29.11 3.88
C ARG A 25 -12.67 28.27 5.15
N ASN A 26 -13.65 28.53 6.01
CA ASN A 26 -14.03 27.60 7.05
C ASN A 26 -14.30 26.27 6.33
N ARG A 27 -13.34 25.34 6.41
CA ARG A 27 -13.52 23.98 5.90
C ARG A 27 -14.64 23.37 6.73
N PHE A 28 -15.61 22.74 6.07
CA PHE A 28 -16.79 22.21 6.76
C PHE A 28 -16.53 20.86 7.41
N TYR A 29 -15.35 20.27 7.20
CA TYR A 29 -14.95 18.97 7.72
C TYR A 29 -13.69 19.06 8.59
N ARG A 30 -13.53 18.06 9.46
CA ARG A 30 -12.45 17.99 10.46
C ARG A 30 -11.13 17.55 9.81
N MET A 31 -10.13 18.43 9.87
CA MET A 31 -8.76 18.15 9.44
C MET A 31 -7.88 17.76 10.63
N THR A 32 -6.88 16.92 10.38
CA THR A 32 -5.78 16.69 11.33
C THR A 32 -5.01 17.98 11.59
N SER A 33 -4.28 18.02 12.71
CA SER A 33 -3.40 19.15 13.05
C SER A 33 -2.24 19.34 12.07
N THR A 34 -1.82 18.25 11.41
CA THR A 34 -0.71 18.19 10.46
C THR A 34 -0.99 17.18 9.35
N ASN A 35 -0.38 17.38 8.18
CA ASN A 35 -0.44 16.41 7.07
C ASN A 35 0.74 15.41 7.10
N ASP A 36 1.68 15.58 8.03
CA ASP A 36 2.78 14.63 8.22
C ASP A 36 2.27 13.37 8.92
N PRO A 37 2.27 12.19 8.27
CA PRO A 37 1.76 10.96 8.86
C PRO A 37 2.55 10.50 10.08
N THR A 38 3.80 10.96 10.26
CA THR A 38 4.67 10.56 11.37
C THR A 38 4.32 11.26 12.68
N ALA A 39 3.64 12.41 12.58
CA ALA A 39 3.24 13.24 13.71
C ALA A 39 1.77 13.03 14.13
N LEU A 40 1.01 12.20 13.40
CA LEU A 40 -0.38 11.89 13.74
C LEU A 40 -0.49 11.05 15.02
N SER A 41 -1.51 11.34 15.82
CA SER A 41 -1.73 10.70 17.12
C SER A 41 -3.19 10.23 17.31
N ALA A 42 -3.50 9.68 18.48
CA ALA A 42 -4.87 9.28 18.83
C ALA A 42 -5.86 10.46 18.78
N GLU A 43 -5.41 11.70 18.97
CA GLU A 43 -6.26 12.90 18.91
C GLU A 43 -6.72 13.23 17.48
N ASP A 44 -6.03 12.71 16.46
CA ASP A 44 -6.32 12.92 15.05
C ASP A 44 -7.28 11.87 14.48
N LEU A 45 -7.71 10.89 15.29
CA LEU A 45 -8.63 9.85 14.87
C LEU A 45 -9.95 10.43 14.35
N GLY A 46 -10.41 9.91 13.22
CA GLY A 46 -11.62 10.35 12.54
C GLY A 46 -11.49 11.69 11.80
N ARG A 47 -10.28 12.25 11.70
CA ARG A 47 -10.01 13.47 10.93
C ARG A 47 -9.32 13.16 9.60
N LEU A 48 -9.40 14.12 8.68
CA LEU A 48 -8.84 14.01 7.33
C LEU A 48 -7.48 14.67 7.22
N TYR A 49 -6.56 14.08 6.46
CA TYR A 49 -5.27 14.69 6.13
C TYR A 49 -4.98 14.57 4.64
N HIS A 50 -4.25 15.54 4.10
CA HIS A 50 -3.85 15.55 2.69
C HIS A 50 -2.55 14.78 2.48
N VAL A 51 -2.49 14.03 1.39
CA VAL A 51 -1.26 13.45 0.86
C VAL A 51 -0.87 14.23 -0.39
N SER A 52 0.40 14.62 -0.49
CA SER A 52 0.86 15.38 -1.66
C SER A 52 0.81 14.51 -2.93
N ASN A 53 0.48 15.12 -4.07
CA ASN A 53 0.45 14.39 -5.35
C ASN A 53 1.84 13.88 -5.75
N GLU A 54 2.90 14.58 -5.36
CA GLU A 54 4.30 14.16 -5.56
C GLU A 54 4.61 12.86 -4.79
N ASP A 55 4.17 12.77 -3.53
CA ASP A 55 4.36 11.56 -2.73
C ASP A 55 3.57 10.37 -3.31
N ILE A 56 2.36 10.60 -3.82
CA ILE A 56 1.53 9.56 -4.47
C ILE A 56 2.24 9.03 -5.72
N ASP A 57 2.85 9.92 -6.50
CA ASP A 57 3.56 9.56 -7.72
C ASP A 57 4.83 8.78 -7.41
N THR A 58 5.58 9.24 -6.41
CA THR A 58 6.81 8.58 -5.95
C THR A 58 6.53 7.19 -5.40
N LEU A 59 5.45 7.04 -4.63
CA LEU A 59 5.00 5.75 -4.10
C LEU A 59 4.26 4.89 -5.12
N TYR A 60 4.11 5.35 -6.37
CA TYR A 60 3.41 4.65 -7.43
C TYR A 60 1.93 4.31 -7.08
N TYR A 61 1.33 5.10 -6.19
CA TYR A 61 -0.01 4.88 -5.65
C TYR A 61 -1.12 5.10 -6.68
N ARG A 62 -0.89 5.91 -7.71
CA ARG A 62 -1.82 6.04 -8.85
C ARG A 62 -2.16 4.68 -9.50
N TYR A 63 -1.30 3.67 -9.37
CA TYR A 63 -1.55 2.35 -9.96
C TYR A 63 -1.91 1.28 -8.92
N MET A 64 -1.68 1.54 -7.63
CA MET A 64 -1.87 0.56 -6.56
C MET A 64 -3.09 0.80 -5.69
N LEU A 65 -3.51 2.06 -5.51
CA LEU A 65 -4.68 2.39 -4.71
C LEU A 65 -5.93 1.63 -5.20
N PRO A 66 -6.88 1.31 -4.31
CA PRO A 66 -8.11 0.64 -4.70
C PRO A 66 -8.81 1.38 -5.86
N PRO A 67 -9.29 0.70 -6.91
CA PRO A 67 -9.72 1.35 -8.15
C PRO A 67 -10.78 2.44 -7.98
N LYS A 68 -11.70 2.29 -7.02
CA LYS A 68 -12.74 3.29 -6.74
C LYS A 68 -12.16 4.55 -6.10
N PHE A 69 -11.28 4.36 -5.11
CA PHE A 69 -10.61 5.47 -4.45
C PHE A 69 -9.65 6.20 -5.40
N ARG A 70 -8.94 5.47 -6.26
CA ARG A 70 -8.10 6.06 -7.32
C ARG A 70 -8.90 6.98 -8.24
N LYS A 71 -10.07 6.54 -8.70
CA LYS A 71 -10.96 7.38 -9.52
C LYS A 71 -11.40 8.64 -8.78
N GLN A 72 -11.66 8.55 -7.48
CA GLN A 72 -11.97 9.73 -6.66
C GLN A 72 -10.77 10.69 -6.61
N VAL A 73 -9.55 10.19 -6.39
CA VAL A 73 -8.32 11.00 -6.39
C VAL A 73 -8.09 11.67 -7.75
N GLU A 74 -8.25 10.93 -8.84
CA GLU A 74 -8.14 11.45 -10.21
C GLU A 74 -9.19 12.53 -10.51
N THR A 75 -10.44 12.32 -10.07
CA THR A 75 -11.55 13.25 -10.33
C THR A 75 -11.43 14.53 -9.52
N LEU A 76 -11.04 14.42 -8.25
CA LEU A 76 -10.89 15.57 -7.34
C LEU A 76 -9.51 16.25 -7.46
N ASN A 77 -8.56 15.61 -8.16
CA ASN A 77 -7.16 16.00 -8.26
C ASN A 77 -6.49 16.23 -6.89
N GLU A 78 -6.91 15.48 -5.89
CA GLU A 78 -6.35 15.50 -4.53
C GLU A 78 -6.49 14.13 -3.88
N CYS A 79 -5.59 13.82 -2.95
CA CYS A 79 -5.68 12.62 -2.14
C CYS A 79 -5.84 13.01 -0.69
N VAL A 80 -6.99 12.63 -0.13
CA VAL A 80 -7.35 12.91 1.26
C VAL A 80 -7.68 11.59 1.92
N TRP A 81 -7.05 11.35 3.06
CA TRP A 81 -7.21 10.12 3.82
C TRP A 81 -7.86 10.39 5.17
N LEU A 82 -8.83 9.55 5.51
CA LEU A 82 -9.36 9.50 6.86
C LEU A 82 -8.38 8.73 7.74
N TYR A 83 -7.91 9.38 8.80
CA TYR A 83 -7.04 8.74 9.78
C TYR A 83 -7.87 7.92 10.75
N ARG A 84 -7.71 6.60 10.71
CA ARG A 84 -8.55 5.65 11.45
C ARG A 84 -7.74 4.88 12.48
N ARG A 85 -8.47 4.32 13.46
CA ARG A 85 -7.89 3.50 14.54
C ARG A 85 -6.98 2.36 14.05
N PRO A 86 -7.33 1.58 13.00
CA PRO A 86 -6.45 0.51 12.54
C PRO A 86 -5.10 1.00 12.01
N THR A 87 -5.05 2.18 11.39
CA THR A 87 -3.80 2.80 10.95
C THR A 87 -2.96 3.21 12.15
N PHE A 88 -3.57 3.85 13.15
CA PHE A 88 -2.88 4.22 14.39
C PHE A 88 -2.33 3.00 15.14
N GLU A 89 -3.10 1.92 15.24
CA GLU A 89 -2.65 0.67 15.86
C GLU A 89 -1.51 0.02 15.08
N ALA A 90 -1.62 -0.04 13.74
CA ALA A 90 -0.59 -0.62 12.89
C ALA A 90 0.73 0.15 13.00
N THR A 91 0.72 1.48 12.87
CA THR A 91 1.94 2.30 12.99
C THR A 91 2.51 2.26 14.40
N THR A 92 1.67 2.14 15.43
CA THR A 92 2.13 1.97 16.82
C THR A 92 2.83 0.63 17.02
N CYS A 93 2.30 -0.47 16.45
CA CYS A 93 2.96 -1.77 16.49
C CYS A 93 4.35 -1.73 15.83
N LEU A 94 4.49 -1.00 14.71
CA LEU A 94 5.76 -0.89 13.99
C LEU A 94 6.86 -0.16 14.79
N LYS A 95 6.53 0.58 15.86
CA LYS A 95 7.52 1.14 16.79
C LYS A 95 8.28 0.06 17.58
N LEU A 96 7.74 -1.15 17.66
CA LEU A 96 8.38 -2.30 18.28
C LEU A 96 9.41 -2.97 17.38
N VAL A 97 9.60 -2.54 16.13
CA VAL A 97 10.60 -3.14 15.25
C VAL A 97 12.01 -2.76 15.72
N GLY A 98 12.88 -3.74 15.81
CA GLY A 98 14.29 -3.56 16.17
C GLY A 98 15.15 -4.75 15.79
N VAL A 99 16.47 -4.60 15.89
CA VAL A 99 17.46 -5.61 15.47
C VAL A 99 17.37 -6.91 16.27
N ASP A 100 16.96 -6.83 17.53
CA ASP A 100 16.81 -7.99 18.42
C ASP A 100 15.42 -8.64 18.32
N ILE A 101 14.53 -8.07 17.52
CA ILE A 101 13.13 -8.48 17.45
C ILE A 101 12.92 -9.24 16.14
N PRO A 102 12.53 -10.54 16.20
CA PRO A 102 12.13 -11.30 15.01
C PRO A 102 11.06 -10.56 14.23
N ASN A 103 11.01 -10.78 12.93
CA ASN A 103 10.11 -10.07 12.02
C ASN A 103 8.68 -9.97 12.59
N LEU A 104 8.28 -8.73 12.90
CA LEU A 104 6.99 -8.47 13.53
C LEU A 104 5.88 -8.76 12.54
N ARG A 105 4.96 -9.67 12.87
CA ARG A 105 3.82 -10.01 12.02
C ARG A 105 2.56 -9.33 12.53
N VAL A 106 1.97 -8.49 11.70
CA VAL A 106 0.70 -7.80 11.96
C VAL A 106 -0.31 -8.25 10.91
N VAL A 107 -1.52 -8.65 11.33
CA VAL A 107 -2.57 -9.11 10.42
C VAL A 107 -3.78 -8.19 10.53
N LEU A 108 -4.06 -7.47 9.45
CA LEU A 108 -5.29 -6.72 9.27
C LEU A 108 -6.42 -7.68 8.89
N TRP A 109 -7.51 -7.66 9.65
CA TRP A 109 -8.69 -8.49 9.38
C TRP A 109 -9.98 -7.68 9.55
N GLY A 110 -11.12 -8.28 9.24
CA GLY A 110 -12.43 -7.66 9.36
C GLY A 110 -13.24 -7.71 8.07
N ARG A 111 -14.47 -7.20 8.17
CA ARG A 111 -15.49 -7.33 7.12
C ARG A 111 -14.99 -6.82 5.76
N TRP A 112 -15.63 -7.29 4.70
CA TRP A 112 -15.34 -6.76 3.37
C TRP A 112 -15.69 -5.28 3.28
N GLY A 113 -14.84 -4.49 2.64
CA GLY A 113 -15.08 -3.06 2.42
C GLY A 113 -14.80 -2.14 3.62
N THR A 114 -14.17 -2.63 4.69
CA THR A 114 -13.83 -1.84 5.90
C THR A 114 -12.56 -0.98 5.78
N GLY A 115 -11.82 -1.09 4.68
CA GLY A 115 -10.63 -0.28 4.42
C GLY A 115 -9.29 -0.95 4.75
N LYS A 116 -9.22 -2.29 4.86
CA LYS A 116 -7.97 -3.04 5.06
C LYS A 116 -6.82 -2.59 4.15
N SER A 117 -7.04 -2.57 2.84
CA SER A 117 -6.03 -2.12 1.87
C SER A 117 -5.65 -0.65 2.07
N MET A 118 -6.61 0.21 2.45
CA MET A 118 -6.31 1.62 2.73
C MET A 118 -5.41 1.76 3.96
N THR A 119 -5.63 0.97 5.01
CA THR A 119 -4.75 0.91 6.19
C THR A 119 -3.33 0.47 5.80
N VAL A 120 -3.18 -0.48 4.87
CA VAL A 120 -1.85 -0.84 4.31
C VAL A 120 -1.17 0.37 3.66
N PHE A 121 -1.85 1.08 2.75
CA PHE A 121 -1.27 2.23 2.06
C PHE A 121 -0.92 3.39 3.01
N GLN A 122 -1.77 3.65 4.01
CA GLN A 122 -1.48 4.65 5.05
C GLN A 122 -0.28 4.25 5.90
N THR A 123 -0.16 2.97 6.26
CA THR A 123 0.98 2.46 7.04
C THR A 123 2.29 2.55 6.24
N ILE A 124 2.27 2.16 4.96
CA ILE A 124 3.41 2.32 4.05
C ILE A 124 3.84 3.79 3.98
N TYR A 125 2.89 4.72 3.82
CA TYR A 125 3.20 6.14 3.73
C TYR A 125 3.87 6.67 5.00
N HIS A 126 3.37 6.26 6.17
CA HIS A 126 3.97 6.60 7.47
C HIS A 126 5.43 6.17 7.56
N VAL A 127 5.75 4.90 7.30
CA VAL A 127 7.13 4.40 7.42
C VAL A 127 8.03 4.86 6.27
N TRP A 128 7.47 5.14 5.10
CA TRP A 128 8.20 5.70 3.97
C TRP A 128 8.72 7.11 4.29
N LYS A 129 7.90 7.95 4.95
CA LYS A 129 8.36 9.26 5.47
C LYS A 129 9.44 9.12 6.55
N GLN A 130 9.51 8.00 7.26
CA GLN A 130 10.58 7.67 8.21
C GLN A 130 11.83 7.07 7.54
N GLY A 131 11.86 6.92 6.21
CA GLY A 131 13.01 6.38 5.48
C GLY A 131 13.15 4.85 5.54
N TRP A 132 12.07 4.12 5.82
CA TRP A 132 12.10 2.65 5.78
C TRP A 132 12.18 2.11 4.35
N THR A 133 12.78 0.93 4.19
CA THR A 133 12.73 0.18 2.93
C THR A 133 11.40 -0.57 2.83
N ILE A 134 10.73 -0.48 1.69
CA ILE A 134 9.39 -1.02 1.48
C ILE A 134 9.40 -2.12 0.42
N PHE A 135 8.81 -3.27 0.72
CA PHE A 135 8.50 -4.31 -0.26
C PHE A 135 7.00 -4.61 -0.20
N THR A 136 6.25 -4.33 -1.28
CA THR A 136 4.79 -4.48 -1.28
C THR A 136 4.27 -5.41 -2.38
N ILE A 137 3.37 -6.30 -1.99
CA ILE A 137 2.52 -7.09 -2.87
C ILE A 137 1.08 -6.58 -2.69
N PRO A 138 0.57 -5.76 -3.61
CA PRO A 138 -0.74 -5.10 -3.46
C PRO A 138 -1.92 -6.04 -3.68
N ASN A 139 -1.68 -7.23 -4.25
CA ASN A 139 -2.70 -8.27 -4.41
C ASN A 139 -2.04 -9.61 -4.73
N VAL A 140 -2.04 -10.56 -3.79
CA VAL A 140 -1.52 -11.92 -4.05
C VAL A 140 -2.39 -12.70 -5.04
N ILE A 141 -3.70 -12.42 -5.11
CA ILE A 141 -4.62 -13.13 -6.02
C ILE A 141 -4.16 -13.02 -7.47
N THR A 142 -3.54 -11.90 -7.88
CA THR A 142 -3.03 -11.74 -9.25
C THR A 142 -1.95 -12.78 -9.59
N ILE A 143 -1.10 -13.16 -8.62
CA ILE A 143 -0.10 -14.23 -8.81
C ILE A 143 -0.78 -15.60 -8.89
N MET A 144 -1.87 -15.78 -8.14
CA MET A 144 -2.56 -17.07 -8.01
C MET A 144 -3.55 -17.36 -9.15
N ARG A 145 -4.13 -16.32 -9.74
CA ARG A 145 -5.32 -16.43 -10.62
C ARG A 145 -5.24 -15.65 -11.93
N ASP A 146 -4.49 -14.54 -11.97
CA ASP A 146 -4.49 -13.58 -13.10
C ASP A 146 -3.08 -13.48 -13.72
N TYR A 147 -2.54 -14.60 -14.17
CA TYR A 147 -1.24 -14.66 -14.84
C TYR A 147 -1.41 -14.78 -16.36
N ASP A 148 -0.57 -14.06 -17.10
CA ASP A 148 -0.53 -14.12 -18.56
C ASP A 148 0.49 -15.17 -19.04
N GLU A 149 1.78 -14.83 -18.92
CA GLU A 149 2.89 -15.68 -19.35
C GLU A 149 3.57 -16.34 -18.13
N VAL A 150 3.77 -17.66 -18.24
CA VAL A 150 4.50 -18.45 -17.24
C VAL A 150 5.55 -19.32 -17.90
N LYS A 151 6.66 -19.57 -17.18
CA LYS A 151 7.79 -20.34 -17.69
C LYS A 151 8.26 -21.37 -16.67
N PRO A 152 8.79 -22.53 -17.09
CA PRO A 152 9.53 -23.38 -16.17
C PRO A 152 10.75 -22.61 -15.64
N SER A 153 11.00 -22.69 -14.33
CA SER A 153 12.14 -22.01 -13.74
C SER A 153 13.45 -22.61 -14.23
N THR A 154 14.36 -21.74 -14.65
CA THR A 154 15.72 -22.13 -15.06
C THR A 154 16.65 -22.31 -13.87
N TYR A 155 16.31 -21.73 -12.71
CA TYR A 155 17.11 -21.84 -11.49
C TYR A 155 16.76 -23.08 -10.67
N ARG A 156 15.47 -23.44 -10.57
CA ARG A 156 15.05 -24.63 -9.84
C ARG A 156 14.03 -25.45 -10.61
N GLU A 157 14.43 -26.66 -10.95
CA GLU A 157 13.57 -27.61 -11.64
C GLU A 157 12.26 -27.86 -10.88
N GLY A 158 11.17 -27.98 -11.65
CA GLY A 158 9.81 -28.19 -11.13
C GLY A 158 9.10 -26.93 -10.63
N ARG A 159 9.76 -25.76 -10.64
CA ARG A 159 9.09 -24.48 -10.35
C ARG A 159 8.61 -23.76 -11.59
N ILE A 160 7.68 -22.83 -11.36
CA ILE A 160 7.06 -21.98 -12.38
C ILE A 160 7.37 -20.52 -12.06
N ASP A 161 7.98 -19.86 -13.02
CA ASP A 161 8.31 -18.44 -13.00
C ASP A 161 7.23 -17.62 -13.72
N PHE A 162 7.08 -16.38 -13.27
CA PHE A 162 6.13 -15.40 -13.76
C PHE A 162 6.90 -14.16 -14.23
N PRO A 163 7.43 -14.14 -15.46
CA PRO A 163 8.28 -13.05 -15.96
C PRO A 163 7.65 -11.66 -15.81
N VAL A 164 6.39 -11.51 -16.25
CA VAL A 164 5.66 -10.24 -16.21
C VAL A 164 5.44 -9.77 -14.77
N LEU A 165 4.96 -10.64 -13.89
CA LEU A 165 4.67 -10.30 -12.50
C LEU A 165 5.96 -10.02 -11.71
N GLY A 166 7.01 -10.82 -11.92
CA GLY A 166 8.33 -10.58 -11.33
C GLY A 166 8.89 -9.22 -11.72
N HIS A 167 8.82 -8.87 -13.01
CA HIS A 167 9.28 -7.57 -13.51
C HIS A 167 8.48 -6.42 -12.87
N GLN A 168 7.15 -6.55 -12.77
CA GLN A 168 6.30 -5.55 -12.13
C GLN A 168 6.63 -5.37 -10.64
N ILE A 169 6.93 -6.45 -9.91
CA ILE A 169 7.35 -6.40 -8.50
C ILE A 169 8.67 -5.63 -8.36
N LEU A 170 9.68 -5.97 -9.18
CA LEU A 170 10.98 -5.30 -9.15
C LEU A 170 10.89 -3.81 -9.53
N ARG A 171 10.10 -3.50 -10.56
CA ARG A 171 9.87 -2.11 -11.00
C ARG A 171 9.21 -1.29 -9.88
N ARG A 172 8.20 -1.87 -9.23
CA ARG A 172 7.53 -1.24 -8.08
C ARG A 172 8.49 -1.04 -6.91
N PHE A 173 9.28 -2.05 -6.56
CA PHE A 173 10.29 -1.95 -5.51
C PHE A 173 11.27 -0.80 -5.77
N ARG A 174 11.79 -0.69 -7.01
CA ARG A 174 12.68 0.40 -7.41
C ARG A 174 12.02 1.77 -7.23
N LEU A 175 10.80 1.95 -7.73
CA LEU A 175 10.10 3.24 -7.65
C LEU A 175 9.83 3.67 -6.21
N MET A 176 9.26 2.78 -5.38
CA MET A 176 8.90 3.12 -4.00
C MET A 176 10.12 3.43 -3.12
N ASN A 177 11.27 2.81 -3.41
CA ASN A 177 12.51 3.00 -2.65
C ASN A 177 13.47 3.99 -3.30
N THR A 178 13.01 4.81 -4.25
CA THR A 178 13.83 5.86 -4.89
C THR A 178 14.57 6.74 -3.86
N PRO A 179 13.92 7.24 -2.78
CA PRO A 179 14.63 8.03 -1.76
C PRO A 179 15.73 7.26 -1.01
N ASN A 180 15.60 5.93 -0.91
CA ASN A 180 16.52 5.06 -0.20
C ASN A 180 17.49 4.33 -1.15
N TRP A 181 17.49 4.68 -2.44
CA TRP A 181 18.18 3.89 -3.46
C TRP A 181 19.71 3.92 -3.30
N GLU A 182 20.29 5.06 -2.93
CA GLU A 182 21.72 5.17 -2.66
C GLU A 182 22.15 4.29 -1.48
N LYS A 183 21.35 4.28 -0.40
CA LYS A 183 21.56 3.37 0.73
C LYS A 183 21.50 1.89 0.32
N LEU A 184 20.62 1.54 -0.62
CA LEU A 184 20.52 0.18 -1.15
C LEU A 184 21.72 -0.18 -2.04
N LYS A 185 22.34 0.78 -2.76
CA LYS A 185 23.56 0.53 -3.55
C LYS A 185 24.79 0.21 -2.67
N GLU A 186 24.82 0.75 -1.46
CA GLU A 186 25.89 0.45 -0.49
C GLU A 186 25.79 -0.98 0.06
N CYS A 187 24.59 -1.55 0.08
CA CYS A 187 24.36 -2.91 0.55
C CYS A 187 24.91 -3.92 -0.47
N LYS A 188 25.79 -4.81 -0.01
CA LYS A 188 26.52 -5.75 -0.86
C LYS A 188 25.94 -7.15 -0.83
N ALA A 189 25.84 -7.78 -2.00
CA ALA A 189 25.42 -9.17 -2.15
C ALA A 189 26.35 -10.08 -1.33
N GLN A 190 25.78 -10.90 -0.45
CA GLN A 190 26.53 -11.81 0.42
C GLN A 190 26.94 -13.12 -0.26
N LYS A 191 26.56 -13.30 -1.52
CA LYS A 191 26.97 -14.46 -2.30
C LYS A 191 26.92 -14.17 -3.78
N HIS A 192 27.54 -15.06 -4.54
CA HIS A 192 27.43 -15.11 -5.98
C HIS A 192 26.07 -15.66 -6.41
N TYR A 193 25.37 -14.89 -7.24
CA TYR A 193 24.13 -15.26 -7.90
C TYR A 193 24.39 -15.46 -9.38
N LYS A 194 24.19 -16.69 -9.87
CA LYS A 194 24.24 -17.00 -11.29
C LYS A 194 22.80 -17.07 -11.83
N TRP A 195 22.37 -16.05 -12.56
CA TRP A 195 21.00 -15.95 -13.09
C TRP A 195 20.85 -16.68 -14.41
N SER A 196 21.87 -16.58 -15.28
CA SER A 196 21.94 -17.28 -16.55
C SER A 196 23.39 -17.69 -16.87
N LYS A 197 23.66 -18.06 -18.14
CA LYS A 197 25.04 -18.29 -18.59
C LYS A 197 25.87 -17.01 -18.68
N VAL A 198 25.21 -15.86 -18.80
CA VAL A 198 25.84 -14.54 -19.05
C VAL A 198 25.59 -13.59 -17.88
N GLU A 199 24.38 -13.64 -17.30
CA GLU A 199 23.96 -12.75 -16.22
C GLU A 199 24.34 -13.34 -14.86
N GLU A 200 25.12 -12.59 -14.10
CA GLU A 200 25.50 -12.93 -12.73
C GLU A 200 25.60 -11.68 -11.86
N THR A 201 25.47 -11.85 -10.55
CA THR A 201 25.78 -10.83 -9.54
C THR A 201 26.77 -11.42 -8.57
N LYS A 202 27.99 -10.90 -8.56
CA LYS A 202 29.08 -11.45 -7.73
C LYS A 202 28.91 -11.03 -6.27
N GLU A 203 29.51 -11.81 -5.38
CA GLU A 203 29.63 -11.41 -3.99
C GLU A 203 30.37 -10.06 -3.90
N GLY A 204 29.90 -9.17 -3.03
CA GLY A 204 30.45 -7.82 -2.90
C GLY A 204 29.86 -6.78 -3.86
N GLU A 205 29.08 -7.18 -4.88
CA GLU A 205 28.39 -6.24 -5.76
C GLU A 205 27.14 -5.63 -5.10
N PRO A 206 26.69 -4.43 -5.50
CA PRO A 206 25.45 -3.84 -5.00
C PRO A 206 24.22 -4.73 -5.19
N ILE A 207 23.35 -4.83 -4.17
CA ILE A 207 22.10 -5.60 -4.26
C ILE A 207 21.12 -5.00 -5.29
N THR A 208 21.30 -3.72 -5.65
CA THR A 208 20.53 -3.05 -6.72
C THR A 208 20.80 -3.66 -8.09
N ASN A 209 21.97 -4.25 -8.32
CA ASN A 209 22.29 -4.95 -9.58
C ASN A 209 21.30 -6.10 -9.84
N ILE A 210 20.85 -6.79 -8.79
CA ILE A 210 19.84 -7.85 -8.87
C ILE A 210 18.53 -7.29 -9.45
N VAL A 211 18.16 -6.07 -9.04
CA VAL A 211 16.96 -5.39 -9.54
C VAL A 211 17.15 -5.00 -11.00
N ASP A 212 18.30 -4.42 -11.35
CA ASP A 212 18.58 -3.99 -12.72
C ASP A 212 18.59 -5.17 -13.71
N ILE A 213 19.15 -6.33 -13.33
CA ILE A 213 19.12 -7.56 -14.15
C ILE A 213 17.69 -8.06 -14.35
N GLY A 214 16.88 -8.13 -13.29
CA GLY A 214 15.49 -8.57 -13.43
C GLY A 214 14.64 -7.57 -14.24
N LEU A 215 15.00 -6.29 -14.24
CA LEU A 215 14.36 -5.28 -15.08
C LEU A 215 14.79 -5.37 -16.56
N SER A 216 16.06 -5.68 -16.84
CA SER A 216 16.58 -5.81 -18.21
C SER A 216 16.18 -7.13 -18.87
N ALA A 217 16.10 -8.22 -18.09
CA ALA A 217 15.78 -9.56 -18.56
C ALA A 217 14.54 -10.12 -17.84
N PRO A 218 13.31 -9.82 -18.31
CA PRO A 218 12.07 -10.20 -17.64
C PRO A 218 11.94 -11.70 -17.31
N SER A 219 12.52 -12.59 -18.13
CA SER A 219 12.51 -14.04 -17.89
C SER A 219 13.19 -14.46 -16.59
N LEU A 220 14.14 -13.66 -16.07
CA LEU A 220 14.89 -13.95 -14.84
C LEU A 220 14.24 -13.28 -13.61
N SER A 221 13.23 -12.43 -13.81
CA SER A 221 12.69 -11.56 -12.75
C SER A 221 12.19 -12.32 -11.52
N SER A 222 11.59 -13.51 -11.70
CA SER A 222 11.04 -14.27 -10.57
C SER A 222 12.14 -14.72 -9.61
N ASP A 223 13.27 -15.16 -10.14
CA ASP A 223 14.44 -15.54 -9.34
C ASP A 223 15.14 -14.30 -8.76
N CYS A 224 15.23 -13.21 -9.53
CA CYS A 224 15.76 -11.94 -9.04
C CYS A 224 14.96 -11.39 -7.84
N VAL A 225 13.63 -11.50 -7.84
CA VAL A 225 12.80 -11.18 -6.66
C VAL A 225 13.22 -12.03 -5.46
N GLY A 226 13.41 -13.33 -5.66
CA GLY A 226 13.84 -14.25 -4.61
C GLY A 226 15.25 -13.98 -4.07
N GLY A 227 16.17 -13.51 -4.92
CA GLY A 227 17.50 -13.07 -4.54
C GLY A 227 17.48 -11.75 -3.78
N LEU A 228 16.76 -10.76 -4.31
CA LEU A 228 16.58 -9.46 -3.68
C LEU A 228 16.00 -9.62 -2.26
N LEU A 229 14.90 -10.37 -2.10
CA LEU A 229 14.27 -10.56 -0.79
C LEU A 229 15.23 -11.13 0.25
N ARG A 230 16.10 -12.05 -0.18
CA ARG A 230 17.09 -12.68 0.69
C ARG A 230 18.16 -11.69 1.16
N GLU A 231 18.66 -10.87 0.24
CA GLU A 231 19.63 -9.82 0.57
C GLU A 231 18.98 -8.73 1.42
N LEU A 232 17.73 -8.34 1.12
CA LEU A 232 16.98 -7.37 1.93
C LEU A 232 16.81 -7.85 3.36
N THR A 233 16.37 -9.10 3.58
CA THR A 233 16.22 -9.65 4.94
C THR A 233 17.55 -9.74 5.68
N TYR A 234 18.65 -10.03 4.96
CA TYR A 234 19.98 -10.06 5.55
C TYR A 234 20.45 -8.68 6.01
N HIS A 235 20.46 -7.69 5.11
CA HIS A 235 20.91 -6.33 5.43
C HIS A 235 20.01 -5.64 6.45
N CYS A 236 18.71 -5.96 6.41
CA CYS A 236 17.76 -5.55 7.42
C CYS A 236 18.14 -6.08 8.80
N SER A 237 18.35 -7.41 8.93
CA SER A 237 18.76 -8.05 10.19
C SER A 237 20.14 -7.57 10.67
N ALA A 238 21.02 -7.16 9.76
CA ALA A 238 22.30 -6.53 10.08
C ALA A 238 22.19 -5.05 10.52
N GLY A 239 20.97 -4.53 10.72
CA GLY A 239 20.73 -3.17 11.20
C GLY A 239 20.92 -2.08 10.16
N ARG A 240 21.09 -2.40 8.87
CA ARG A 240 21.34 -1.37 7.82
C ARG A 240 20.12 -0.48 7.61
N PHE A 241 18.93 -1.08 7.53
CA PHE A 241 17.67 -0.37 7.40
C PHE A 241 16.53 -1.21 7.97
N PRO A 242 15.48 -0.57 8.50
CA PRO A 242 14.25 -1.29 8.80
C PRO A 242 13.48 -1.60 7.50
N LEU A 243 12.89 -2.81 7.43
CA LEU A 243 12.17 -3.31 6.26
C LEU A 243 10.69 -3.51 6.60
N LEU A 244 9.80 -2.89 5.83
CA LEU A 244 8.37 -3.23 5.85
C LEU A 244 8.01 -4.07 4.62
N VAL A 245 7.57 -5.30 4.87
CA VAL A 245 6.94 -6.17 3.88
C VAL A 245 5.43 -6.05 4.03
N THR A 246 4.72 -5.73 2.96
CA THR A 246 3.25 -5.70 2.96
C THR A 246 2.69 -6.67 1.96
N ILE A 247 1.68 -7.45 2.36
CA ILE A 247 1.05 -8.46 1.53
C ILE A 247 -0.47 -8.34 1.67
N ASP A 248 -1.11 -7.77 0.66
CA ASP A 248 -2.57 -7.73 0.59
C ASP A 248 -3.12 -9.08 0.10
N HIS A 249 -4.25 -9.51 0.66
CA HIS A 249 -4.83 -10.85 0.47
C HIS A 249 -3.83 -11.97 0.81
N ALA A 250 -3.14 -11.83 1.94
CA ALA A 250 -2.06 -12.73 2.36
C ALA A 250 -2.52 -14.18 2.57
N ASN A 251 -3.79 -14.43 2.89
CA ASN A 251 -4.35 -15.78 2.97
C ASN A 251 -4.33 -16.50 1.61
N SER A 252 -4.35 -15.78 0.49
CA SER A 252 -4.15 -16.35 -0.85
C SER A 252 -2.75 -16.97 -1.05
N LEU A 253 -1.76 -16.66 -0.20
CA LEU A 253 -0.46 -17.34 -0.26
C LEU A 253 -0.59 -18.84 -0.08
N TYR A 254 -1.62 -19.32 0.63
CA TYR A 254 -1.92 -20.74 0.87
C TYR A 254 -3.22 -21.19 0.20
N GLY A 255 -3.77 -20.33 -0.67
CA GLY A 255 -5.04 -20.51 -1.33
C GLY A 255 -4.99 -21.40 -2.57
N LYS A 256 -6.07 -21.33 -3.36
CA LYS A 256 -6.22 -22.10 -4.60
C LYS A 256 -5.70 -21.32 -5.81
N THR A 257 -5.09 -22.04 -6.75
CA THR A 257 -4.67 -21.49 -8.05
C THR A 257 -5.74 -21.77 -9.11
N THR A 258 -5.76 -20.98 -10.19
CA THR A 258 -6.53 -21.32 -11.40
C THR A 258 -5.70 -22.07 -12.44
N MET A 259 -4.40 -22.25 -12.18
CA MET A 259 -3.47 -22.89 -13.11
C MET A 259 -3.66 -24.38 -13.16
N LYS A 260 -3.74 -24.90 -14.39
CA LYS A 260 -3.85 -26.33 -14.65
C LYS A 260 -2.62 -26.84 -15.37
N ASP A 261 -2.17 -28.03 -15.00
CA ASP A 261 -1.13 -28.76 -15.71
C ASP A 261 -1.67 -29.38 -17.01
N ARG A 262 -0.80 -30.12 -17.72
CA ARG A 262 -1.16 -30.84 -18.96
C ARG A 262 -2.25 -31.89 -18.76
N ASN A 263 -2.47 -32.36 -17.53
CA ASN A 263 -3.48 -33.34 -17.16
C ASN A 263 -4.77 -32.66 -16.64
N HIS A 264 -4.91 -31.35 -16.84
CA HIS A 264 -6.02 -30.53 -16.35
C HIS A 264 -6.18 -30.49 -14.82
N LYS A 265 -5.15 -30.90 -14.06
CA LYS A 265 -5.15 -30.82 -12.60
C LYS A 265 -4.64 -29.46 -12.15
N PHE A 266 -5.25 -28.89 -11.12
CA PHE A 266 -4.79 -27.65 -10.53
C PHE A 266 -3.37 -27.78 -9.97
N VAL A 267 -2.51 -26.82 -10.31
CA VAL A 267 -1.12 -26.78 -9.87
C VAL A 267 -1.06 -26.25 -8.44
N ASP A 268 -0.34 -26.97 -7.57
CA ASP A 268 -0.12 -26.54 -6.20
C ASP A 268 0.71 -25.24 -6.17
N PRO A 269 0.25 -24.18 -5.46
CA PRO A 269 0.96 -22.90 -5.41
C PRO A 269 2.39 -22.99 -4.86
N LYS A 270 2.78 -24.08 -4.18
CA LYS A 270 4.18 -24.29 -3.76
C LYS A 270 5.17 -24.35 -4.92
N TYR A 271 4.71 -24.67 -6.13
CA TYR A 271 5.53 -24.70 -7.33
C TYR A 271 5.71 -23.30 -7.95
N PHE A 272 4.94 -22.30 -7.53
CA PHE A 272 5.10 -20.93 -8.03
C PHE A 272 6.29 -20.27 -7.33
N THR A 273 7.30 -19.85 -8.11
CA THR A 273 8.55 -19.28 -7.58
C THR A 273 8.27 -18.07 -6.69
N LEU A 274 7.42 -17.14 -7.13
CA LEU A 274 7.04 -15.96 -6.35
C LEU A 274 6.37 -16.33 -5.02
N ILE A 275 5.39 -17.25 -5.03
CA ILE A 275 4.70 -17.69 -3.81
C ILE A 275 5.67 -18.38 -2.84
N HIS A 276 6.58 -19.21 -3.36
CA HIS A 276 7.61 -19.83 -2.55
C HIS A 276 8.48 -18.78 -1.83
N HIS A 277 8.88 -17.70 -2.51
CA HIS A 277 9.66 -16.62 -1.92
C HIS A 277 8.87 -15.80 -0.90
N LEU A 278 7.61 -15.48 -1.18
CA LEU A 278 6.75 -14.73 -0.26
C LEU A 278 6.46 -15.52 1.02
N ARG A 279 6.18 -16.84 0.93
CA ARG A 279 5.98 -17.70 2.11
C ARG A 279 7.21 -17.76 3.01
N LYS A 280 8.42 -17.61 2.46
CA LYS A 280 9.66 -17.59 3.25
C LYS A 280 9.79 -16.35 4.13
N LEU A 281 9.26 -15.21 3.69
CA LEU A 281 9.30 -13.96 4.46
C LEU A 281 8.51 -14.04 5.77
N LEU A 282 7.54 -14.96 5.87
CA LEU A 282 6.70 -15.12 7.05
C LEU A 282 7.37 -15.95 8.16
N ARG A 283 8.57 -16.48 7.93
CA ARG A 283 9.34 -17.23 8.92
C ARG A 283 10.14 -16.28 9.81
N ASN A 284 10.34 -16.68 11.07
CA ASN A 284 11.17 -15.98 12.05
C ASN A 284 12.68 -16.12 11.79
N GLU A 285 13.11 -16.04 10.52
CA GLU A 285 14.52 -16.20 10.10
C GLU A 285 15.23 -14.84 9.95
N TRP A 286 14.55 -13.73 10.21
CA TRP A 286 15.08 -12.36 10.04
C TRP A 286 14.51 -11.41 11.09
N THR A 287 15.23 -10.32 11.37
CA THR A 287 14.90 -9.31 12.39
C THR A 287 14.86 -7.90 11.80
N ASN A 288 14.61 -6.89 12.63
CA ASN A 288 14.62 -5.46 12.25
C ASN A 288 13.60 -5.06 11.18
N GLY A 289 12.53 -5.83 11.02
CA GLY A 289 11.45 -5.45 10.13
C GLY A 289 10.12 -6.08 10.50
N ALA A 290 9.14 -5.84 9.65
CA ALA A 290 7.77 -6.27 9.88
C ALA A 290 7.10 -6.78 8.61
N CYS A 291 6.16 -7.71 8.78
CA CYS A 291 5.18 -8.12 7.78
C CYS A 291 3.80 -7.58 8.17
N LEU A 292 3.23 -6.71 7.35
CA LEU A 292 1.82 -6.30 7.44
C LEU A 292 1.00 -7.10 6.42
N LEU A 293 0.19 -8.01 6.93
CA LEU A 293 -0.60 -8.96 6.15
C LEU A 293 -2.08 -8.57 6.16
N VAL A 294 -2.79 -8.80 5.07
CA VAL A 294 -4.25 -8.63 5.02
C VAL A 294 -4.93 -9.99 4.90
N ALA A 295 -5.76 -10.35 5.87
CA ALA A 295 -6.70 -11.45 5.75
C ALA A 295 -7.96 -10.96 5.02
N ASP A 296 -8.26 -11.51 3.84
CA ASP A 296 -9.44 -11.11 3.08
C ASP A 296 -10.27 -12.31 2.62
N LYS A 297 -11.61 -12.18 2.74
CA LYS A 297 -12.57 -13.21 2.35
C LYS A 297 -12.55 -13.53 0.85
N ARG A 298 -12.00 -12.65 0.00
CA ARG A 298 -11.98 -12.83 -1.45
C ARG A 298 -11.26 -14.10 -1.91
N GLU A 299 -10.32 -14.61 -1.11
CA GLU A 299 -9.67 -15.90 -1.39
C GLU A 299 -10.68 -17.05 -1.33
N VAL A 300 -11.53 -17.07 -0.29
CA VAL A 300 -12.46 -18.17 0.01
C VAL A 300 -13.86 -17.95 -0.58
N SER A 301 -14.18 -16.73 -0.99
CA SER A 301 -15.50 -16.39 -1.51
C SER A 301 -15.76 -17.03 -2.88
N ASP A 302 -16.88 -17.73 -3.00
CA ASP A 302 -17.48 -18.11 -4.28
C ASP A 302 -18.55 -17.08 -4.66
N ALA A 303 -18.48 -16.54 -5.88
CA ALA A 303 -19.44 -15.57 -6.38
C ALA A 303 -20.87 -16.15 -6.49
N ARG A 304 -21.00 -17.48 -6.54
CA ARG A 304 -22.28 -18.19 -6.61
C ARG A 304 -22.85 -18.54 -5.23
N ASP A 305 -22.06 -18.34 -4.17
CA ASP A 305 -22.45 -18.65 -2.81
C ASP A 305 -23.02 -17.40 -2.12
N HIS A 306 -24.33 -17.41 -1.95
CA HIS A 306 -25.08 -16.35 -1.26
C HIS A 306 -25.61 -16.79 0.11
N LEU A 307 -25.37 -18.04 0.50
CA LEU A 307 -25.97 -18.65 1.69
C LEU A 307 -24.97 -18.75 2.84
N THR A 308 -23.69 -18.93 2.53
CA THR A 308 -22.66 -19.10 3.55
C THR A 308 -22.35 -17.78 4.25
N VAL A 309 -22.27 -17.84 5.59
CA VAL A 309 -21.83 -16.72 6.41
C VAL A 309 -20.38 -16.35 6.03
N PRO A 310 -20.09 -15.08 5.72
CA PRO A 310 -18.76 -14.70 5.32
C PRO A 310 -17.77 -14.89 6.47
N LEU A 311 -16.71 -15.63 6.19
CA LEU A 311 -15.55 -15.75 7.07
C LEU A 311 -14.79 -14.41 7.10
N GLU A 312 -14.37 -13.98 8.28
CA GLU A 312 -13.79 -12.64 8.46
C GLU A 312 -12.55 -12.65 9.36
N THR A 313 -12.43 -13.62 10.28
CA THR A 313 -11.32 -13.69 11.22
C THR A 313 -10.07 -14.31 10.57
N PRO A 314 -8.86 -14.00 11.07
CA PRO A 314 -7.64 -14.64 10.57
C PRO A 314 -7.69 -16.17 10.65
N LEU A 315 -8.22 -16.72 11.74
CA LEU A 315 -8.31 -18.16 11.95
C LEU A 315 -9.15 -18.83 10.87
N GLU A 316 -10.33 -18.27 10.56
CA GLU A 316 -11.20 -18.80 9.51
C GLU A 316 -10.60 -18.64 8.10
N LEU A 317 -9.95 -17.51 7.85
CA LEU A 317 -9.46 -17.15 6.52
C LEU A 317 -8.15 -17.84 6.12
N PHE A 318 -7.27 -18.10 7.08
CA PHE A 318 -6.05 -18.89 6.87
C PHE A 318 -6.27 -20.40 7.10
N GLY A 319 -7.29 -20.77 7.90
CA GLY A 319 -7.62 -22.15 8.20
C GLY A 319 -6.44 -22.92 8.79
N GLU A 320 -6.17 -24.11 8.26
CA GLU A 320 -5.04 -24.97 8.65
C GLU A 320 -3.65 -24.31 8.46
N ASN A 321 -3.58 -23.22 7.69
CA ASN A 321 -2.32 -22.50 7.47
C ASN A 321 -2.07 -21.38 8.47
N ILE A 322 -2.93 -21.19 9.49
CA ILE A 322 -2.75 -20.15 10.52
C ILE A 322 -1.41 -20.30 11.24
N GLU A 323 -0.99 -21.53 11.54
CA GLU A 323 0.30 -21.85 12.16
C GLU A 323 1.50 -21.35 11.34
N LYS A 324 1.34 -21.17 10.03
CA LYS A 324 2.41 -20.65 9.15
C LYS A 324 2.65 -19.16 9.35
N ILE A 325 1.71 -18.45 9.97
CA ILE A 325 1.79 -17.01 10.22
C ILE A 325 1.80 -16.65 11.72
N GLU A 326 1.71 -17.63 12.61
CA GLU A 326 1.83 -17.43 14.06
C GLU A 326 3.28 -17.34 14.56
N PRO A 327 3.55 -16.57 15.64
CA PRO A 327 2.64 -15.60 16.26
C PRO A 327 2.46 -14.32 15.42
N PHE A 328 1.32 -13.65 15.56
CA PHE A 328 1.03 -12.36 14.94
C PHE A 328 0.15 -11.47 15.83
N ILE A 329 0.16 -10.16 15.56
CA ILE A 329 -0.72 -9.17 16.19
C ILE A 329 -1.95 -8.96 15.28
N PRO A 330 -3.16 -9.37 15.70
CA PRO A 330 -4.39 -9.10 14.96
C PRO A 330 -4.82 -7.63 15.13
N ILE A 331 -5.13 -6.95 14.04
CA ILE A 331 -5.74 -5.61 14.04
C ILE A 331 -7.04 -5.67 13.26
N GLU A 332 -8.16 -5.41 13.94
CA GLU A 332 -9.46 -5.37 13.31
C GLU A 332 -9.67 -4.05 12.56
N THR A 333 -10.13 -4.13 11.32
CA THR A 333 -10.61 -2.98 10.56
C THR A 333 -12.13 -2.88 10.67
N SER A 334 -12.59 -2.02 11.58
CA SER A 334 -14.01 -1.86 11.86
C SER A 334 -14.75 -1.05 10.79
N LEU A 335 -16.08 -1.13 10.82
CA LEU A 335 -16.98 -0.18 10.14
C LEU A 335 -16.71 1.26 10.62
N TYR A 336 -17.20 2.25 9.88
CA TYR A 336 -17.07 3.65 10.31
C TYR A 336 -17.82 3.92 11.61
N SER A 337 -17.23 4.76 12.47
CA SER A 337 -17.98 5.42 13.53
C SER A 337 -18.94 6.46 12.95
N ALA A 338 -19.94 6.89 13.72
CA ALA A 338 -20.86 7.93 13.26
C ALA A 338 -20.12 9.23 12.89
N GLU A 339 -19.08 9.57 13.65
CA GLU A 339 -18.25 10.77 13.49
C GLU A 339 -17.32 10.69 12.28
N GLU A 340 -16.74 9.52 12.02
CA GLU A 340 -15.97 9.24 10.81
C GLU A 340 -16.83 9.46 9.55
N MET A 341 -18.09 8.97 9.58
CA MET A 341 -19.04 9.17 8.48
C MET A 341 -19.46 10.62 8.32
N ASP A 342 -19.65 11.35 9.42
CA ASP A 342 -19.96 12.78 9.39
C ASP A 342 -18.82 13.56 8.73
N THR A 343 -17.58 13.29 9.13
CA THR A 343 -16.40 13.94 8.56
C THR A 343 -16.26 13.68 7.06
N ILE A 344 -16.49 12.44 6.61
CA ILE A 344 -16.47 12.11 5.17
C ILE A 344 -17.65 12.75 4.42
N TYR A 345 -18.84 12.80 5.02
CA TYR A 345 -20.00 13.46 4.42
C TYR A 345 -19.70 14.94 4.16
N ASP A 346 -19.21 15.64 5.18
CA ASP A 346 -18.93 17.06 5.10
C ASP A 346 -17.83 17.34 4.05
N TYR A 347 -16.83 16.46 3.93
CA TYR A 347 -15.84 16.48 2.85
C TYR A 347 -16.48 16.32 1.47
N TYR A 348 -17.35 15.31 1.29
CA TYR A 348 -18.06 15.08 0.03
C TYR A 348 -19.01 16.22 -0.35
N LEU A 349 -19.63 16.87 0.62
CA LEU A 349 -20.42 18.08 0.38
C LEU A 349 -19.54 19.24 -0.11
N GLU A 350 -18.44 19.52 0.58
CA GLU A 350 -17.53 20.62 0.21
C GLU A 350 -16.94 20.41 -1.20
N LYS A 351 -16.61 19.16 -1.54
CA LYS A 351 -16.08 18.79 -2.86
C LYS A 351 -17.13 18.65 -3.95
N LYS A 352 -18.42 18.87 -3.62
CA LYS A 352 -19.55 18.62 -4.52
C LYS A 352 -19.52 17.22 -5.12
N TRP A 353 -19.00 16.25 -4.36
CA TRP A 353 -19.02 14.83 -4.71
C TRP A 353 -20.45 14.30 -4.63
N ILE A 354 -21.21 14.75 -3.62
CA ILE A 354 -22.66 14.61 -3.55
C ILE A 354 -23.29 15.79 -4.29
N THR A 355 -23.93 15.53 -5.42
CA THR A 355 -24.40 16.60 -6.33
C THR A 355 -25.88 16.93 -6.18
N SER A 356 -26.71 15.92 -5.92
CA SER A 356 -28.16 16.03 -5.76
C SER A 356 -28.54 16.88 -4.56
N GLU A 357 -29.57 17.70 -4.72
CA GLU A 357 -30.11 18.51 -3.63
C GLU A 357 -30.71 17.65 -2.51
N SER A 358 -31.36 16.54 -2.87
CA SER A 358 -31.90 15.58 -1.92
C SER A 358 -30.82 14.95 -1.03
N GLY A 359 -29.62 14.71 -1.59
CA GLY A 359 -28.45 14.18 -0.87
C GLY A 359 -27.82 15.14 0.13
N ARG A 360 -28.18 16.43 0.10
CA ARG A 360 -27.59 17.52 0.92
C ARG A 360 -28.44 17.91 2.12
N THR A 361 -29.26 16.99 2.63
CA THR A 361 -30.15 17.22 3.76
C THR A 361 -29.74 16.38 4.97
N GLU A 362 -30.07 16.85 6.19
CA GLU A 362 -29.85 16.08 7.42
C GLU A 362 -30.57 14.72 7.41
N ARG A 363 -31.72 14.65 6.73
CA ARG A 363 -32.44 13.39 6.50
C ARG A 363 -31.61 12.44 5.63
N ALA A 364 -31.10 12.92 4.49
CA ALA A 364 -30.27 12.10 3.62
C ALA A 364 -28.98 11.64 4.32
N LYS A 365 -28.35 12.49 5.14
CA LYS A 365 -27.19 12.10 5.96
C LYS A 365 -27.50 10.86 6.82
N LYS A 366 -28.66 10.82 7.48
CA LYS A 366 -29.11 9.67 8.27
C LYS A 366 -29.43 8.44 7.40
N GLU A 367 -30.09 8.64 6.26
CA GLU A 367 -30.41 7.57 5.32
C GLU A 367 -29.14 6.94 4.73
N LEU A 368 -28.15 7.73 4.32
CA LEU A 368 -26.85 7.25 3.82
C LEU A 368 -26.10 6.43 4.87
N LYS A 369 -26.14 6.86 6.14
CA LYS A 369 -25.56 6.10 7.27
C LYS A 369 -26.24 4.74 7.44
N PHE A 370 -27.57 4.69 7.32
CA PHE A 370 -28.35 3.47 7.45
C PHE A 370 -28.12 2.51 6.27
N LEU A 371 -28.30 3.00 5.04
CA LEU A 371 -28.21 2.20 3.80
C LEU A 371 -26.83 1.58 3.58
N SER A 372 -25.75 2.30 3.94
CA SER A 372 -24.39 1.78 3.84
C SER A 372 -24.04 0.77 4.94
N GLY A 373 -24.85 0.65 6.00
CA GLY A 373 -24.52 -0.11 7.19
C GLY A 373 -23.20 0.35 7.82
N ARG A 374 -22.84 1.63 7.68
CA ARG A 374 -21.54 2.22 8.06
C ARG A 374 -20.32 1.58 7.41
N ASN A 375 -20.49 0.82 6.33
CA ASN A 375 -19.39 0.21 5.60
C ASN A 375 -18.70 1.26 4.70
N PRO A 376 -17.38 1.48 4.84
CA PRO A 376 -16.64 2.46 4.05
C PRO A 376 -16.81 2.32 2.54
N TYR A 377 -16.74 1.10 2.02
CA TYR A 377 -16.94 0.84 0.60
C TYR A 377 -18.36 1.22 0.18
N TYR A 378 -19.40 0.67 0.82
CA TYR A 378 -20.78 0.97 0.41
C TYR A 378 -21.12 2.44 0.57
N TYR A 379 -20.60 3.10 1.61
CA TYR A 379 -20.80 4.53 1.83
C TYR A 379 -20.24 5.38 0.69
N GLU A 380 -18.98 5.15 0.28
CA GLU A 380 -18.40 5.83 -0.88
C GLU A 380 -19.23 5.58 -2.15
N ARG A 381 -19.67 4.33 -2.38
CA ARG A 381 -20.43 3.96 -3.57
C ARG A 381 -21.77 4.65 -3.67
N ILE A 382 -22.51 4.75 -2.56
CA ILE A 382 -23.81 5.42 -2.54
C ILE A 382 -23.60 6.94 -2.70
N CYS A 383 -22.65 7.53 -1.96
CA CYS A 383 -22.34 8.96 -2.06
C CYS A 383 -21.86 9.38 -3.45
N ALA A 384 -21.11 8.53 -4.16
CA ALA A 384 -20.65 8.81 -5.52
C ALA A 384 -21.74 8.71 -6.59
N PHE A 385 -22.89 8.13 -6.26
CA PHE A 385 -24.02 7.97 -7.19
C PHE A 385 -25.03 9.11 -7.11
N ILE A 386 -25.06 9.81 -5.97
CA ILE A 386 -26.03 10.89 -5.66
C ILE A 386 -25.38 12.27 -5.76
#